data_AF-A0A961F3I1-F1
#
_entry.id   AF-A0A961F3I1-F1
#
_cell.length_a   1.000
_cell.length_b   1.000
_cell.length_c   1.000
_cell.angle_alpha   90.00
_cell.angle_beta   90.00
_cell.angle_gamma   90.00
#
_symmetry.space_group_name_H-M   'P 1'
#
loop_
_entity.id
_entity.type
_entity.pdbx_description
1 polymer ?
#
loop_
_entity_poly.entity_id
_entity_poly.type
_entity_poly.pdbx_seq_one_letter_code
_entity_poly.pdbx_strand_id
1 'polypeptide(L)'
;MRIKFIISMLLCLPLIYQCSGEQNLNGALMVNPRGQIEITPTQGEAYVFNAGMVGSPKALLLEGASIQTGNESYVDLQFQTRVSLRVGPNSKLKLRESKIVLRDNESRVLLDLQSGRLFSRSDRLESNSRIVVRTPTVVAAVRGTEFLIIEEDQSELMVNEGAVEVTPPEKPPEVIEEPDEEPDAPDVPDAPEEPADEPEVPEDSTGDVIDEGNKIEVDESGETDIQPLDEEDQAEIEEMSDGLEYVDPTGLDQIQSIMETFEEQKQDIRDAFDEQKDSDRQMMDEEKARMQDEFQQQKDEIRGNTGNVQDEARDQLDRIRQGQ
;
A
#
# COMPACT_ATOMS: atom_id res chain seq x y z
N MET A 1 41.63 13.44 -32.44
CA MET A 1 41.24 12.29 -31.61
C MET A 1 39.88 12.62 -31.02
N ARG A 2 38.84 11.88 -31.43
CA ARG A 2 37.46 11.98 -30.92
C ARG A 2 37.38 11.19 -29.61
N ILE A 3 36.58 11.65 -28.63
CA ILE A 3 35.86 10.89 -27.56
C ILE A 3 35.19 11.98 -26.68
N LYS A 4 33.89 12.27 -26.84
CA LYS A 4 32.71 11.69 -26.14
C LYS A 4 32.73 11.87 -24.61
N PHE A 5 31.96 12.83 -24.09
CA PHE A 5 31.25 12.84 -22.79
C PHE A 5 30.29 14.06 -22.83
N ILE A 6 29.18 13.95 -23.57
CA ILE A 6 27.85 13.59 -23.05
C ILE A 6 27.45 14.50 -21.88
N ILE A 7 26.87 15.63 -22.27
CA ILE A 7 25.97 16.48 -21.49
C ILE A 7 24.73 15.62 -21.20
N SER A 8 24.65 15.05 -20.00
CA SER A 8 23.50 14.27 -19.55
C SER A 8 23.38 14.36 -18.02
N MET A 9 23.01 15.54 -17.53
CA MET A 9 22.50 15.69 -16.16
C MET A 9 21.73 17.01 -16.05
N LEU A 10 20.72 17.21 -16.91
CA LEU A 10 19.83 18.36 -16.85
C LEU A 10 18.41 17.94 -17.26
N LEU A 11 17.82 16.99 -16.54
CA LEU A 11 16.36 16.78 -16.54
C LEU A 11 15.90 15.84 -15.40
N CYS A 12 16.19 16.15 -14.13
CA CYS A 12 15.33 15.66 -13.05
C CYS A 12 14.27 16.74 -12.80
N LEU A 13 13.21 16.69 -13.61
CA LEU A 13 11.93 17.30 -13.27
C LEU A 13 11.55 16.81 -11.86
N PRO A 14 11.27 17.68 -10.89
CA PRO A 14 10.63 17.23 -9.68
C PRO A 14 9.24 16.75 -10.07
N LEU A 15 9.00 15.45 -9.93
CA LEU A 15 7.63 14.95 -9.82
C LEU A 15 7.03 15.68 -8.63
N ILE A 16 6.23 16.70 -8.92
CA ILE A 16 5.35 17.32 -7.95
C ILE A 16 4.33 16.23 -7.65
N TYR A 17 4.64 15.39 -6.66
CA TYR A 17 3.61 14.62 -5.98
C TYR A 17 2.75 15.63 -5.25
N GLN A 18 1.72 16.08 -5.95
CA GLN A 18 0.53 16.67 -5.39
C GLN A 18 -0.11 15.60 -4.48
N CYS A 19 0.44 15.40 -3.29
CA CYS A 19 -0.21 14.60 -2.26
C CYS A 19 -1.28 15.48 -1.61
N SER A 20 -2.32 15.79 -2.39
CA SER A 20 -3.59 16.28 -1.90
C SER A 20 -4.47 15.05 -1.71
N GLY A 21 -4.21 14.31 -0.65
CA GLY A 21 -5.11 13.26 -0.18
C GLY A 21 -5.95 13.82 0.95
N GLU A 22 -7.26 13.90 0.73
CA GLU A 22 -8.26 14.00 1.78
C GLU A 22 -7.90 12.95 2.85
N GLN A 23 -7.62 13.37 4.08
CA GLN A 23 -7.15 12.50 5.16
C GLN A 23 -8.32 11.60 5.58
N ASN A 24 -8.39 10.42 4.96
CA ASN A 24 -9.36 9.40 5.32
C ASN A 24 -8.69 8.47 6.35
N LEU A 25 -9.36 8.29 7.49
CA LEU A 25 -8.93 7.50 8.64
C LEU A 25 -8.96 5.99 8.31
N ASN A 26 -8.09 5.55 7.41
CA ASN A 26 -8.20 4.24 6.77
C ASN A 26 -7.32 3.21 7.50
N GLY A 27 -7.94 2.33 8.29
CA GLY A 27 -7.24 1.24 8.97
C GLY A 27 -8.12 0.48 9.95
N ALA A 28 -7.52 -0.51 10.63
CA ALA A 28 -8.15 -1.28 11.68
C ALA A 28 -7.27 -1.29 12.93
N LEU A 29 -7.87 -1.12 14.11
CA LEU A 29 -7.18 -1.32 15.38
C LEU A 29 -7.03 -2.81 15.65
N MET A 30 -5.82 -3.26 15.91
CA MET A 30 -5.52 -4.62 16.33
C MET A 30 -5.61 -4.73 17.84
N VAL A 31 -6.48 -5.61 18.32
CA VAL A 31 -6.72 -5.86 19.74
C VAL A 31 -6.76 -7.37 20.04
N ASN A 32 -6.76 -7.72 21.32
CA ASN A 32 -6.83 -9.10 21.82
C ASN A 32 -5.87 -10.10 21.13
N PRO A 33 -4.59 -9.78 20.87
CA PRO A 33 -3.70 -10.71 20.20
C PRO A 33 -3.41 -11.94 21.08
N ARG A 34 -3.52 -13.13 20.50
CA ARG A 34 -3.12 -14.41 21.09
C ARG A 34 -2.19 -15.17 20.15
N GLY A 35 -1.12 -15.76 20.69
CA GLY A 35 -0.18 -16.59 19.94
C GLY A 35 0.81 -15.80 19.08
N GLN A 36 1.22 -16.38 17.95
CA GLN A 36 2.17 -15.79 17.01
C GLN A 36 1.42 -15.02 15.91
N ILE A 37 1.64 -13.71 15.86
CA ILE A 37 1.04 -12.82 14.86
C ILE A 37 2.17 -12.01 14.24
N GLU A 38 2.40 -12.18 12.95
CA GLU A 38 3.37 -11.42 12.18
C GLU A 38 2.66 -10.41 11.28
N ILE A 39 3.12 -9.17 11.31
CA ILE A 39 2.59 -8.07 10.50
C ILE A 39 3.63 -7.71 9.46
N THR A 40 3.23 -7.71 8.19
CA THR A 40 4.02 -7.19 7.08
C THR A 40 3.41 -5.86 6.65
N PRO A 41 3.97 -4.72 7.08
CA PRO A 41 3.47 -3.41 6.68
C PRO A 41 3.79 -3.11 5.21
N THR A 42 3.06 -2.17 4.60
CA THR A 42 3.34 -1.67 3.24
C THR A 42 4.73 -1.03 3.13
N GLN A 43 5.21 -0.44 4.24
CA GLN A 43 6.53 0.17 4.35
C GLN A 43 7.16 -0.22 5.69
N GLY A 44 8.45 -0.56 5.66
CA GLY A 44 9.21 -0.99 6.85
C GLY A 44 9.41 -2.51 6.91
N GLU A 45 9.98 -2.97 8.02
CA GLU A 45 10.25 -4.38 8.25
C GLU A 45 9.08 -5.08 8.92
N ALA A 46 8.90 -6.36 8.61
CA ALA A 46 7.91 -7.20 9.28
C ALA A 46 8.21 -7.31 10.78
N TYR A 47 7.16 -7.41 11.60
CA TYR A 47 7.29 -7.49 13.05
C TYR A 47 6.26 -8.41 13.68
N VAL A 48 6.59 -8.94 14.85
CA VAL A 48 5.66 -9.75 15.64
C VAL A 48 4.80 -8.84 16.52
N PHE A 49 3.49 -8.87 16.30
CA PHE A 49 2.51 -8.16 17.11
C PHE A 49 2.14 -8.99 18.34
N ASN A 50 2.01 -8.34 19.49
CA ASN A 50 1.67 -8.99 20.77
C ASN A 50 0.92 -8.02 21.69
N ALA A 51 0.39 -8.55 22.79
CA ALA A 51 -0.44 -7.78 23.73
C ALA A 51 0.23 -6.51 24.28
N GLY A 52 1.55 -6.48 24.39
CA GLY A 52 2.29 -5.29 24.84
C GLY A 52 2.34 -4.15 23.83
N MET A 53 1.93 -4.39 22.57
CA MET A 53 1.85 -3.37 21.53
C MET A 53 0.45 -2.77 21.37
N VAL A 54 -0.56 -3.33 22.03
CA VAL A 54 -1.94 -2.80 22.00
C VAL A 54 -1.93 -1.36 22.55
N GLY A 55 -2.60 -0.45 21.83
CA GLY A 55 -2.62 0.99 22.14
C GLY A 55 -1.38 1.77 21.70
N SER A 56 -0.38 1.13 21.11
CA SER A 56 0.74 1.81 20.45
C SER A 56 0.41 2.10 18.98
N PRO A 57 1.18 2.96 18.28
CA PRO A 57 1.00 3.15 16.84
C PRO A 57 1.12 1.87 16.01
N LYS A 58 1.87 0.86 16.49
CA LYS A 58 1.99 -0.45 15.83
C LYS A 58 0.74 -1.33 15.94
N ALA A 59 -0.24 -0.95 16.76
CA ALA A 59 -1.54 -1.61 16.84
C ALA A 59 -2.46 -1.22 15.68
N LEU A 60 -2.11 -0.19 14.91
CA LEU A 60 -2.91 0.21 13.77
C LEU A 60 -2.48 -0.56 12.51
N LEU A 61 -3.38 -1.40 12.00
CA LEU A 61 -3.22 -2.05 10.71
C LEU A 61 -3.69 -1.08 9.61
N LEU A 62 -2.76 -0.67 8.76
CA LEU A 62 -3.01 0.23 7.65
C LEU A 62 -3.32 -0.53 6.36
N GLU A 63 -3.96 0.18 5.42
CA GLU A 63 -4.19 -0.31 4.07
C GLU A 63 -2.88 -0.79 3.41
N GLY A 64 -2.97 -1.94 2.72
CA GLY A 64 -1.86 -2.62 2.07
C GLY A 64 -1.07 -3.58 2.97
N ALA A 65 -1.23 -3.51 4.30
CA ALA A 65 -0.55 -4.40 5.23
C ALA A 65 -1.15 -5.82 5.25
N SER A 66 -0.32 -6.79 5.59
CA SER A 66 -0.71 -8.19 5.74
C SER A 66 -0.50 -8.70 7.17
N ILE A 67 -1.38 -9.61 7.59
CA ILE A 67 -1.33 -10.34 8.85
C ILE A 67 -1.09 -11.81 8.53
N GLN A 68 -0.16 -12.41 9.27
CA GLN A 68 0.01 -13.86 9.31
C GLN A 68 -0.11 -14.37 10.73
N THR A 69 -1.03 -15.31 10.97
CA THR A 69 -1.22 -15.95 12.29
C THR A 69 -0.67 -17.37 12.29
N GLY A 70 -0.10 -17.78 13.41
CA GLY A 70 0.35 -19.16 13.63
C GLY A 70 -0.77 -20.10 14.05
N ASN A 71 -0.38 -21.29 14.50
CA ASN A 71 -1.31 -22.23 15.11
C ASN A 71 -1.86 -21.68 16.44
N GLU A 72 -3.12 -21.98 16.75
CA GLU A 72 -3.82 -21.49 17.97
C GLU A 72 -3.65 -19.98 18.23
N SER A 73 -3.47 -19.21 17.16
CA SER A 73 -3.18 -17.77 17.21
C SER A 73 -4.32 -16.99 16.59
N TYR A 74 -4.65 -15.84 17.15
CA TYR A 74 -5.65 -14.94 16.58
C TYR A 74 -5.38 -13.48 16.93
N VAL A 75 -5.96 -12.58 16.14
CA VAL A 75 -6.01 -11.14 16.45
C VAL A 75 -7.35 -10.57 16.02
N ASP A 76 -7.89 -9.67 16.83
CA ASP A 76 -9.15 -8.99 16.54
C ASP A 76 -8.85 -7.67 15.82
N LEU A 77 -9.57 -7.41 14.74
CA LEU A 77 -9.52 -6.19 13.95
C LEU A 77 -10.79 -5.38 14.19
N GLN A 78 -10.59 -4.15 14.60
CA GLN A 78 -11.61 -3.29 15.11
C GLN A 78 -11.66 -2.01 14.26
N PHE A 79 -12.73 -1.85 13.48
CA PHE A 79 -12.88 -0.73 12.56
C PHE A 79 -13.76 0.36 13.16
N GLN A 80 -13.57 1.61 12.75
CA GLN A 80 -14.38 2.74 13.22
C GLN A 80 -15.88 2.60 12.89
N THR A 81 -16.23 1.70 11.98
CA THR A 81 -17.57 1.57 11.40
C THR A 81 -18.38 0.43 12.02
N ARG A 82 -18.16 0.06 13.29
CA ARG A 82 -18.85 -1.08 13.95
C ARG A 82 -18.73 -2.39 13.17
N VAL A 83 -17.56 -2.58 12.57
CA VAL A 83 -17.14 -3.84 11.98
C VAL A 83 -16.05 -4.37 12.89
N SER A 84 -16.22 -5.62 13.31
CA SER A 84 -15.21 -6.34 14.08
C SER A 84 -14.95 -7.67 13.41
N LEU A 85 -13.67 -7.98 13.21
CA LEU A 85 -13.23 -9.21 12.59
C LEU A 85 -12.29 -9.94 13.53
N ARG A 86 -12.25 -11.26 13.48
CA ARG A 86 -11.18 -12.06 14.07
C ARG A 86 -10.44 -12.79 12.97
N VAL A 87 -9.14 -12.54 12.89
CA VAL A 87 -8.22 -13.32 12.07
C VAL A 87 -7.79 -14.51 12.91
N GLY A 88 -8.30 -15.69 12.57
CA GLY A 88 -8.11 -16.93 13.33
C GLY A 88 -6.79 -17.66 13.01
N PRO A 89 -6.62 -18.90 13.46
CA PRO A 89 -5.40 -19.67 13.29
C PRO A 89 -5.00 -19.91 11.83
N ASN A 90 -3.69 -20.02 11.59
CA ASN A 90 -3.09 -20.37 10.30
C ASN A 90 -3.52 -19.47 9.13
N SER A 91 -3.76 -18.20 9.41
CA SER A 91 -4.33 -17.26 8.45
C SER A 91 -3.29 -16.38 7.79
N LYS A 92 -3.55 -16.03 6.53
CA LYS A 92 -2.86 -14.97 5.79
C LYS A 92 -3.89 -14.01 5.23
N LEU A 93 -4.00 -12.84 5.86
CA LEU A 93 -4.97 -11.81 5.50
C LEU A 93 -4.23 -10.56 5.01
N LYS A 94 -4.71 -9.94 3.94
CA LYS A 94 -4.27 -8.60 3.52
C LYS A 94 -5.43 -7.63 3.57
N LEU A 95 -5.22 -6.49 4.23
CA LEU A 95 -6.16 -5.37 4.21
C LEU A 95 -5.93 -4.58 2.91
N ARG A 96 -6.82 -4.72 1.93
CA ARG A 96 -6.68 -4.06 0.62
C ARG A 96 -7.23 -2.66 0.61
N GLU A 97 -8.38 -2.45 1.24
CA GLU A 97 -9.05 -1.17 1.34
C GLU A 97 -9.73 -1.08 2.70
N SER A 98 -9.61 0.06 3.37
CA SER A 98 -10.38 0.40 4.56
C SER A 98 -10.82 1.84 4.44
N LYS A 99 -11.73 2.13 3.51
CA LYS A 99 -12.13 3.50 3.21
C LYS A 99 -13.38 3.87 4.00
N ILE A 100 -13.30 5.01 4.70
CA ILE A 100 -14.45 5.60 5.39
C ILE A 100 -14.73 6.96 4.77
N VAL A 101 -15.86 7.08 4.07
CA VAL A 101 -16.33 8.34 3.48
C VAL A 101 -17.35 8.96 4.42
N LEU A 102 -16.87 9.86 5.29
CA LEU A 102 -17.68 10.52 6.32
C LEU A 102 -18.82 11.39 5.76
N ARG A 103 -18.70 11.88 4.52
CA ARG A 103 -19.73 12.74 3.89
C ARG A 103 -20.98 11.96 3.47
N ASP A 104 -20.80 10.70 3.09
CA ASP A 104 -21.84 9.86 2.48
C ASP A 104 -22.24 8.68 3.39
N ASN A 105 -21.70 8.63 4.62
CA ASN A 105 -21.83 7.51 5.56
C ASN A 105 -21.59 6.16 4.87
N GLU A 106 -20.59 6.14 3.99
CA GLU A 106 -20.18 4.96 3.24
C GLU A 106 -18.87 4.44 3.83
N SER A 107 -18.80 3.13 4.04
CA SER A 107 -17.55 2.48 4.41
C SER A 107 -17.33 1.24 3.57
N ARG A 108 -16.13 1.12 3.02
CA ARG A 108 -15.70 -0.02 2.22
C ARG A 108 -14.53 -0.70 2.90
N VAL A 109 -14.70 -1.97 3.22
CA VAL A 109 -13.63 -2.83 3.73
C VAL A 109 -13.42 -3.94 2.73
N LEU A 110 -12.23 -3.98 2.11
CA LEU A 110 -11.83 -5.03 1.19
C LEU A 110 -10.68 -5.82 1.81
N LEU A 111 -10.87 -7.13 1.90
CA LEU A 111 -9.96 -8.07 2.52
C LEU A 111 -9.62 -9.18 1.54
N ASP A 112 -8.34 -9.53 1.45
CA ASP A 112 -7.91 -10.77 0.79
C ASP A 112 -7.51 -11.78 1.86
N LEU A 113 -8.28 -12.85 2.02
CA LEU A 113 -7.94 -14.00 2.84
C LEU A 113 -7.32 -15.07 1.93
N GLN A 114 -6.00 -15.21 1.99
CA GLN A 114 -5.27 -16.18 1.16
C GLN A 114 -5.34 -17.61 1.70
N SER A 115 -5.48 -17.75 3.03
CA SER A 115 -5.64 -19.01 3.73
C SER A 115 -6.09 -18.74 5.16
N GLY A 116 -6.64 -19.74 5.83
CA GLY A 116 -7.01 -19.75 7.25
C GLY A 116 -8.44 -19.33 7.52
N ARG A 117 -8.68 -18.67 8.65
CA ARG A 117 -10.02 -18.41 9.19
C ARG A 117 -10.25 -16.93 9.42
N LEU A 118 -11.39 -16.42 8.97
CA LEU A 118 -11.84 -15.06 9.26
C LEU A 118 -13.27 -15.11 9.76
N PHE A 119 -13.48 -14.72 11.01
CA PHE A 119 -14.82 -14.45 11.51
C PHE A 119 -15.10 -12.97 11.41
N SER A 120 -16.30 -12.62 10.99
CA SER A 120 -16.73 -11.24 10.82
C SER A 120 -18.07 -11.04 11.47
N ARG A 121 -18.16 -9.99 12.28
CA ARG A 121 -19.39 -9.47 12.86
C ARG A 121 -19.53 -8.02 12.46
N SER A 122 -20.66 -7.70 11.84
CA SER A 122 -21.00 -6.33 11.45
C SER A 122 -22.44 -6.03 11.84
N ASP A 123 -22.66 -4.89 12.48
CA ASP A 123 -24.01 -4.37 12.67
C ASP A 123 -24.60 -4.03 11.30
N ARG A 124 -25.94 -3.93 11.18
CA ARG A 124 -26.57 -3.31 10.01
C ARG A 124 -26.07 -1.88 9.87
N LEU A 125 -25.07 -1.70 9.01
CA LEU A 125 -24.45 -0.43 8.70
C LEU A 125 -25.46 0.52 8.04
N GLU A 126 -25.13 1.81 8.05
CA GLU A 126 -25.82 2.84 7.27
C GLU A 126 -25.97 2.43 5.79
N SER A 127 -26.84 3.11 5.04
CA SER A 127 -27.35 2.65 3.74
C SER A 127 -26.29 2.19 2.72
N ASN A 128 -25.02 2.62 2.83
CA ASN A 128 -24.00 2.49 1.80
C ASN A 128 -22.74 1.70 2.21
N SER A 129 -22.65 1.08 3.38
CA SER A 129 -21.44 0.32 3.73
C SER A 129 -21.44 -1.11 3.19
N ARG A 130 -20.26 -1.58 2.76
CA ARG A 130 -20.04 -2.91 2.21
C ARG A 130 -18.71 -3.49 2.73
N ILE A 131 -18.73 -4.76 3.13
CA ILE A 131 -17.53 -5.53 3.40
C ILE A 131 -17.42 -6.57 2.28
N VAL A 132 -16.21 -6.74 1.75
CA VAL A 132 -15.91 -7.74 0.72
C VAL A 132 -14.70 -8.54 1.18
N VAL A 133 -14.87 -9.85 1.26
CA VAL A 133 -13.79 -10.80 1.52
C VAL A 133 -13.52 -11.59 0.24
N ARG A 134 -12.29 -11.54 -0.25
CA ARG A 134 -11.82 -12.31 -1.39
C ARG A 134 -10.95 -13.45 -0.91
N THR A 135 -11.25 -14.66 -1.35
CA THR A 135 -10.39 -15.83 -1.24
C THR A 135 -9.96 -16.27 -2.65
N PRO A 136 -8.98 -17.18 -2.76
CA PRO A 136 -8.67 -17.87 -4.00
C PRO A 136 -9.86 -18.54 -4.71
N THR A 137 -10.91 -18.92 -3.97
CA THR A 137 -12.03 -19.73 -4.46
C THR A 137 -13.37 -19.00 -4.47
N VAL A 138 -13.58 -17.95 -3.66
CA VAL A 138 -14.82 -17.15 -3.62
C VAL A 138 -14.59 -15.67 -3.33
N VAL A 139 -15.56 -14.85 -3.72
CA VAL A 139 -15.73 -13.47 -3.26
C VAL A 139 -17.05 -13.38 -2.50
N ALA A 140 -16.95 -13.09 -1.21
CA ALA A 140 -18.08 -12.92 -0.30
C ALA A 140 -18.34 -11.42 -0.05
N ALA A 141 -19.49 -10.94 -0.50
CA ALA A 141 -19.97 -9.58 -0.27
C ALA A 141 -21.08 -9.60 0.79
N VAL A 142 -20.91 -8.78 1.83
CA VAL A 142 -21.73 -8.89 3.02
C VAL A 142 -22.18 -7.53 3.55
N ARG A 143 -23.33 -7.57 4.22
CA ARG A 143 -23.94 -6.40 4.84
C ARG A 143 -24.74 -6.76 6.08
N GLY A 144 -24.24 -6.39 7.26
CA GLY A 144 -24.93 -6.60 8.52
C GLY A 144 -25.10 -8.09 8.82
N THR A 145 -23.98 -8.80 8.77
CA THR A 145 -23.92 -10.26 8.91
C THR A 145 -22.91 -10.68 9.96
N GLU A 146 -23.20 -11.83 10.56
CA GLU A 146 -22.22 -12.65 11.27
C GLU A 146 -21.90 -13.88 10.43
N PHE A 147 -20.65 -14.03 10.03
CA PHE A 147 -20.21 -15.16 9.23
C PHE A 147 -18.78 -15.57 9.55
N LEU A 148 -18.49 -16.83 9.31
CA LEU A 148 -17.15 -17.42 9.32
C LEU A 148 -16.81 -17.82 7.89
N ILE A 149 -15.61 -17.48 7.45
CA ILE A 149 -15.03 -18.00 6.22
C ILE A 149 -13.72 -18.72 6.54
N ILE A 150 -13.57 -19.92 5.98
CA ILE A 150 -12.40 -20.78 6.10
C ILE A 150 -11.88 -21.01 4.69
N GLU A 151 -10.62 -20.65 4.46
CA GLU A 151 -9.93 -20.88 3.19
C GLU A 151 -8.78 -21.85 3.41
N GLU A 152 -8.95 -23.09 2.94
CA GLU A 152 -7.89 -24.09 2.92
C GLU A 152 -7.70 -24.60 1.48
N ASP A 153 -8.01 -25.87 1.19
CA ASP A 153 -8.06 -26.38 -0.19
C ASP A 153 -9.39 -26.01 -0.89
N GLN A 154 -10.41 -25.67 -0.09
CA GLN A 154 -11.73 -25.19 -0.50
C GLN A 154 -12.12 -23.99 0.38
N SER A 155 -13.08 -23.20 -0.10
CA SER A 155 -13.73 -22.17 0.71
C SER A 155 -14.95 -22.74 1.40
N GLU A 156 -15.01 -22.60 2.71
CA GLU A 156 -16.21 -22.87 3.51
C GLU A 156 -16.71 -21.55 4.09
N LEU A 157 -17.96 -21.19 3.80
CA LEU A 157 -18.57 -19.97 4.31
C LEU A 157 -19.84 -20.32 5.08
N MET A 158 -19.87 -19.95 6.36
CA MET A 158 -20.95 -20.24 7.29
C MET A 158 -21.61 -18.95 7.75
N VAL A 159 -22.95 -18.85 7.61
CA VAL A 159 -23.70 -17.64 7.97
C VAL A 159 -24.49 -17.85 9.26
N ASN A 160 -24.05 -17.20 10.34
CA ASN A 160 -24.71 -17.27 11.64
C ASN A 160 -25.88 -16.29 11.77
N GLU A 161 -25.75 -15.09 11.18
CA GLU A 161 -26.82 -14.07 11.15
C GLU A 161 -26.76 -13.29 9.84
N GLY A 162 -27.91 -13.04 9.22
CA GLY A 162 -28.03 -12.23 8.01
C GLY A 162 -27.93 -13.03 6.71
N ALA A 163 -27.35 -12.44 5.67
CA ALA A 163 -27.19 -13.07 4.35
C ALA A 163 -25.92 -12.61 3.63
N VAL A 164 -25.24 -13.54 2.98
CA VAL A 164 -23.98 -13.30 2.27
C VAL A 164 -24.16 -13.58 0.79
N GLU A 165 -23.74 -12.65 -0.07
CA GLU A 165 -23.67 -12.88 -1.52
C GLU A 165 -22.31 -13.48 -1.86
N VAL A 166 -22.31 -14.65 -2.50
CA VAL A 166 -21.12 -15.41 -2.86
C VAL A 166 -21.00 -15.46 -4.38
N THR A 167 -19.82 -15.11 -4.88
CA THR A 167 -19.50 -15.16 -6.29
C THR A 167 -18.18 -15.90 -6.50
N PRO A 168 -18.04 -16.75 -7.53
CA PRO A 168 -16.73 -17.27 -7.91
C PRO A 168 -15.79 -16.12 -8.28
N PRO A 169 -14.49 -16.21 -7.97
CA PRO A 169 -13.52 -15.18 -8.31
C PRO A 169 -13.44 -15.08 -9.84
N GLU A 170 -13.46 -13.85 -10.35
CA GLU A 170 -13.18 -13.61 -11.76
C GLU A 170 -11.79 -14.16 -12.07
N LYS A 171 -11.70 -15.19 -12.93
CA LYS A 171 -10.42 -15.65 -13.44
C LYS A 171 -9.76 -14.46 -14.17
N PRO A 172 -8.52 -14.09 -13.83
CA PRO A 172 -7.74 -13.24 -14.72
C PRO A 172 -7.77 -13.86 -16.11
N PRO A 173 -7.93 -13.09 -17.19
CA PRO A 173 -7.99 -13.66 -18.53
C PRO A 173 -6.76 -14.56 -18.71
N GLU A 174 -6.98 -15.85 -18.93
CA GLU A 174 -5.92 -16.76 -19.35
C GLU A 174 -5.27 -16.09 -20.55
N VAL A 175 -4.00 -15.74 -20.41
CA VAL A 175 -3.19 -15.30 -21.54
C VAL A 175 -3.14 -16.51 -22.46
N ILE A 176 -4.01 -16.51 -23.47
CA ILE A 176 -3.93 -17.44 -24.59
C ILE A 176 -2.58 -17.11 -25.24
N GLU A 177 -1.56 -17.91 -24.94
CA GLU A 177 -0.33 -17.93 -25.71
C GLU A 177 -0.69 -18.44 -27.12
N GLU A 178 -1.10 -17.52 -27.99
CA GLU A 178 -1.15 -17.78 -29.41
C GLU A 178 0.29 -17.92 -29.93
N PRO A 179 0.58 -18.92 -30.79
CA PRO A 179 1.94 -19.29 -31.15
C PRO A 179 2.61 -18.19 -31.99
N ASP A 180 3.89 -17.96 -31.67
CA ASP A 180 4.82 -17.02 -32.30
C ASP A 180 4.71 -16.97 -33.84
N GLU A 181 4.21 -15.84 -34.37
CA GLU A 181 4.56 -15.37 -35.72
C GLU A 181 5.11 -13.94 -35.62
N GLU A 182 6.44 -13.79 -35.65
CA GLU A 182 7.09 -12.54 -36.07
C GLU A 182 6.72 -12.29 -37.55
N PRO A 183 6.34 -11.04 -37.94
CA PRO A 183 7.40 -10.13 -38.37
C PRO A 183 7.17 -8.61 -38.15
N ASP A 184 8.31 -7.94 -37.99
CA ASP A 184 8.67 -6.58 -38.43
C ASP A 184 7.87 -5.35 -37.93
N ALA A 185 8.50 -4.64 -37.01
CA ALA A 185 8.19 -3.29 -36.54
C ALA A 185 8.21 -2.23 -37.67
N PRO A 186 7.46 -1.13 -37.48
CA PRO A 186 8.20 0.11 -37.20
C PRO A 186 7.62 0.97 -36.07
N ASP A 187 8.54 1.70 -35.44
CA ASP A 187 8.40 2.67 -34.35
C ASP A 187 7.19 3.61 -34.41
N VAL A 188 6.45 3.70 -33.30
CA VAL A 188 5.61 4.86 -32.92
C VAL A 188 5.80 5.11 -31.40
N PRO A 189 5.89 6.38 -30.93
CA PRO A 189 6.38 6.73 -29.60
C PRO A 189 5.34 6.60 -28.49
N ASP A 190 5.85 6.32 -27.29
CA ASP A 190 5.18 6.27 -25.96
C ASP A 190 3.95 7.17 -25.83
N ALA A 191 2.78 6.53 -25.78
CA ALA A 191 1.61 7.07 -25.10
C ALA A 191 1.70 6.66 -23.62
N PRO A 192 1.30 7.52 -22.66
CA PRO A 192 1.36 7.17 -21.25
C PRO A 192 0.42 6.00 -20.98
N GLU A 193 0.93 4.96 -20.31
CA GLU A 193 0.11 3.93 -19.69
C GLU A 193 -0.86 4.61 -18.71
N GLU A 194 -2.14 4.62 -19.07
CA GLU A 194 -3.21 4.86 -18.12
C GLU A 194 -3.11 3.79 -17.02
N PRO A 195 -3.22 4.17 -15.73
CA PRO A 195 -3.17 3.20 -14.65
C PRO A 195 -4.29 2.17 -14.85
N ALA A 196 -3.93 0.90 -14.75
CA ALA A 196 -4.81 -0.25 -14.85
C ALA A 196 -6.13 0.00 -14.11
N ASP A 197 -7.23 -0.23 -14.83
CA ASP A 197 -8.59 -0.13 -14.32
C ASP A 197 -8.71 -0.79 -12.94
N GLU A 198 -9.22 0.00 -12.00
CA GLU A 198 -9.75 -0.43 -10.72
C GLU A 198 -10.77 -1.56 -10.99
N PRO A 199 -10.72 -2.71 -10.32
CA PRO A 199 -11.71 -3.75 -10.58
C PRO A 199 -13.08 -3.25 -10.13
N GLU A 200 -13.88 -2.77 -11.08
CA GLU A 200 -15.31 -2.56 -10.90
C GLU A 200 -15.93 -3.92 -10.58
N VAL A 201 -16.42 -4.08 -9.36
CA VAL A 201 -17.25 -5.24 -9.00
C VAL A 201 -18.51 -5.15 -9.87
N PRO A 202 -18.78 -6.11 -10.76
CA PRO A 202 -19.91 -6.04 -11.67
C PRO A 202 -21.22 -5.96 -10.86
N GLU A 203 -22.04 -4.94 -11.11
CA GLU A 203 -23.35 -4.77 -10.44
C GLU A 203 -24.43 -5.79 -10.87
N ASP A 204 -24.04 -6.85 -11.58
CA ASP A 204 -24.94 -7.88 -12.10
C ASP A 204 -24.28 -9.28 -12.09
N SER A 205 -23.58 -9.62 -11.00
CA SER A 205 -23.22 -11.00 -10.73
C SER A 205 -24.45 -11.72 -10.18
N THR A 206 -24.90 -12.78 -10.86
CA THR A 206 -25.83 -13.77 -10.29
C THR A 206 -25.09 -14.61 -9.25
N GLY A 207 -24.68 -13.99 -8.15
CA GLY A 207 -24.09 -14.67 -7.00
C GLY A 207 -25.14 -15.48 -6.25
N ASP A 208 -24.70 -16.56 -5.62
CA ASP A 208 -25.55 -17.32 -4.72
C ASP A 208 -25.69 -16.56 -3.41
N VAL A 209 -26.93 -16.35 -2.97
CA VAL A 209 -27.23 -15.71 -1.68
C VAL A 209 -27.38 -16.80 -0.63
N ILE A 210 -26.52 -16.76 0.39
CA ILE A 210 -26.51 -17.72 1.50
C ILE A 210 -27.18 -17.07 2.69
N ASP A 211 -28.33 -17.61 3.08
CA ASP A 211 -29.12 -17.14 4.23
C ASP A 211 -28.58 -17.71 5.55
N GLU A 212 -28.92 -17.03 6.64
CA GLU A 212 -28.75 -17.44 8.03
C GLU A 212 -29.03 -18.94 8.26
N GLY A 213 -28.13 -19.59 9.01
CA GLY A 213 -28.24 -20.99 9.38
C GLY A 213 -27.76 -21.96 8.31
N ASN A 214 -27.12 -21.47 7.23
CA ASN A 214 -26.54 -22.30 6.18
C ASN A 214 -25.03 -22.10 6.04
N LYS A 215 -24.38 -23.12 5.47
CA LYS A 215 -23.03 -23.07 4.93
C LYS A 215 -23.02 -23.32 3.43
N ILE A 216 -22.02 -22.76 2.76
CA ILE A 216 -21.64 -23.09 1.39
C ILE A 216 -20.19 -23.55 1.38
N GLU A 217 -19.93 -24.65 0.70
CA GLU A 217 -18.59 -25.11 0.35
C GLU A 217 -18.37 -24.85 -1.15
N VAL A 218 -17.24 -24.26 -1.51
CA VAL A 218 -16.85 -23.98 -2.90
C VAL A 218 -15.47 -24.54 -3.15
N ASP A 219 -15.38 -25.46 -4.10
CA ASP A 219 -14.11 -26.07 -4.48
C ASP A 219 -13.34 -25.24 -5.53
N GLU A 220 -12.11 -25.66 -5.85
CA GLU A 220 -11.28 -25.00 -6.86
C GLU A 220 -11.88 -25.01 -8.28
N SER A 221 -12.85 -25.90 -8.55
CA SER A 221 -13.55 -25.99 -9.83
C SER A 221 -14.74 -25.03 -9.94
N GLY A 222 -15.14 -24.44 -8.81
CA GLY A 222 -16.34 -23.61 -8.67
C GLY A 222 -17.62 -24.42 -8.47
N GLU A 223 -17.52 -25.72 -8.13
CA GLU A 223 -18.66 -26.50 -7.69
C GLU A 223 -19.05 -26.06 -6.28
N THR A 224 -20.34 -25.83 -6.07
CA THR A 224 -20.89 -25.28 -4.83
C THR A 224 -21.81 -26.30 -4.17
N ASP A 225 -21.65 -26.53 -2.87
CA ASP A 225 -22.58 -27.33 -2.07
C ASP A 225 -23.13 -26.53 -0.89
N ILE A 226 -24.45 -26.49 -0.75
CA ILE A 226 -25.14 -25.69 0.27
C ILE A 226 -25.83 -26.63 1.26
N GLN A 227 -25.50 -26.50 2.53
CA GLN A 227 -26.04 -27.33 3.60
C GLN A 227 -26.44 -26.48 4.81
N PRO A 228 -27.42 -26.91 5.63
CA PRO A 228 -27.69 -26.28 6.91
C PRO A 228 -26.48 -26.44 7.86
N LEU A 229 -26.28 -25.47 8.76
CA LEU A 229 -25.25 -25.55 9.80
C LEU A 229 -25.56 -26.68 10.79
N ASP A 230 -24.58 -27.54 11.04
CA ASP A 230 -24.65 -28.58 12.06
C ASP A 230 -24.10 -28.13 13.43
N GLU A 231 -24.02 -29.06 14.39
CA GLU A 231 -23.55 -28.77 15.75
C GLU A 231 -22.04 -28.46 15.80
N GLU A 232 -21.25 -28.99 14.87
CA GLU A 232 -19.81 -28.75 14.79
C GLU A 232 -19.54 -27.36 14.19
N ASP A 233 -20.26 -27.01 13.12
CA ASP A 233 -20.21 -25.68 12.49
C ASP A 233 -20.56 -24.58 13.52
N GLN A 234 -21.63 -24.80 14.30
CA GLN A 234 -22.05 -23.84 15.34
C GLN A 234 -21.00 -23.67 16.44
N ALA A 235 -20.32 -24.75 16.83
CA ALA A 235 -19.26 -24.69 17.83
C ALA A 235 -18.04 -23.92 17.32
N GLU A 236 -17.67 -24.06 16.05
CA GLU A 236 -16.56 -23.32 15.45
C GLU A 236 -16.88 -21.82 15.34
N ILE A 237 -18.11 -21.48 14.96
CA ILE A 237 -18.61 -20.09 14.99
C ILE A 237 -18.57 -19.52 16.42
N GLU A 238 -19.05 -20.28 17.41
CA GLU A 238 -19.05 -19.84 18.81
C GLU A 238 -17.62 -19.57 19.30
N GLU A 239 -16.68 -20.48 19.05
CA GLU A 239 -15.26 -20.32 19.40
C GLU A 239 -14.65 -19.07 18.76
N MET A 240 -14.88 -18.88 17.46
CA MET A 240 -14.37 -17.71 16.74
C MET A 240 -15.02 -16.40 17.20
N SER A 241 -16.28 -16.43 17.61
CA SER A 241 -17.01 -15.25 18.09
C SER A 241 -16.72 -14.85 19.55
N ASP A 242 -16.19 -15.78 20.34
CA ASP A 242 -16.01 -15.60 21.79
C ASP A 242 -15.07 -14.42 22.11
N GLY A 243 -15.55 -13.50 22.94
CA GLY A 243 -14.80 -12.29 23.32
C GLY A 243 -14.54 -11.29 22.19
N LEU A 244 -15.12 -11.47 20.99
CA LEU A 244 -15.03 -10.46 19.92
C LEU A 244 -16.00 -9.30 20.21
N GLU A 245 -15.42 -8.13 20.49
CA GLU A 245 -16.17 -6.91 20.79
C GLU A 245 -16.08 -5.89 19.65
N TYR A 246 -17.12 -5.05 19.52
CA TYR A 246 -17.07 -3.84 18.71
C TYR A 246 -16.13 -2.80 19.32
N VAL A 247 -15.64 -1.90 18.48
CA VAL A 247 -14.93 -0.70 18.94
C VAL A 247 -15.85 0.13 19.84
N ASP A 248 -15.46 0.32 21.09
CA ASP A 248 -16.11 1.23 22.01
C ASP A 248 -15.65 2.69 21.75
N PRO A 249 -16.30 3.72 22.35
CA PRO A 249 -15.85 5.10 22.18
C PRO A 249 -14.38 5.34 22.56
N THR A 250 -13.85 4.60 23.53
CA THR A 250 -12.44 4.68 23.93
C THR A 250 -11.52 4.18 22.82
N GLY A 251 -11.88 3.10 22.14
CA GLY A 251 -11.16 2.56 20.99
C GLY A 251 -11.19 3.51 19.80
N LEU A 252 -12.30 4.23 19.58
CA LEU A 252 -12.35 5.29 18.57
C LEU A 252 -11.36 6.43 18.87
N ASP A 253 -11.32 6.90 20.12
CA ASP A 253 -10.37 7.92 20.56
C ASP A 253 -8.92 7.43 20.40
N GLN A 254 -8.66 6.15 20.70
CA GLN A 254 -7.34 5.55 20.47
C GLN A 254 -6.96 5.57 18.99
N ILE A 255 -7.85 5.13 18.09
CA ILE A 255 -7.60 5.18 16.65
C ILE A 255 -7.29 6.62 16.23
N GLN A 256 -8.09 7.60 16.67
CA GLN A 256 -7.86 9.00 16.35
C GLN A 256 -6.51 9.50 16.86
N SER A 257 -6.15 9.23 18.11
CA SER A 257 -4.87 9.67 18.69
C SER A 257 -3.65 9.04 17.99
N ILE A 258 -3.76 7.76 17.61
CA ILE A 258 -2.70 7.06 16.88
C ILE A 258 -2.56 7.67 15.49
N MET A 259 -3.67 7.95 14.82
CA MET A 259 -3.70 8.58 13.50
C MET A 259 -3.12 9.99 13.53
N GLU A 260 -3.50 10.82 14.50
CA GLU A 260 -2.92 12.16 14.69
C GLU A 260 -1.39 12.09 14.87
N THR A 261 -0.92 11.13 15.67
CA THR A 261 0.52 10.90 15.86
C THR A 261 1.21 10.52 14.53
N PHE A 262 0.57 9.69 13.71
CA PHE A 262 1.10 9.34 12.39
C PHE A 262 1.13 10.54 11.43
N GLU A 263 0.12 11.39 11.46
CA GLU A 263 0.07 12.60 10.63
C GLU A 263 1.17 13.59 11.01
N GLU A 264 1.39 13.81 12.31
CA GLU A 264 2.49 14.65 12.83
C GLU A 264 3.85 14.10 12.38
N GLN A 265 4.09 12.79 12.56
CA GLN A 265 5.34 12.15 12.12
C GLN A 265 5.56 12.28 10.60
N LYS A 266 4.50 12.11 9.80
CA LYS A 266 4.58 12.27 8.34
C LYS A 266 4.92 13.70 7.95
N GLN A 267 4.39 14.69 8.67
CA GLN A 267 4.69 16.09 8.44
C GLN A 267 6.13 16.42 8.82
N ASP A 268 6.61 15.98 9.98
CA ASP A 268 7.99 16.19 10.42
C ASP A 268 9.01 15.59 9.44
N ILE A 269 8.74 14.38 8.92
CA ILE A 269 9.59 13.74 7.91
C ILE A 269 9.63 14.56 6.62
N ARG A 270 8.49 15.10 6.20
CA ARG A 270 8.41 15.95 5.01
C ARG A 270 9.20 17.24 5.20
N ASP A 271 9.02 17.90 6.34
CA ASP A 271 9.70 19.16 6.64
C ASP A 271 11.23 18.96 6.73
N ALA A 272 11.67 17.86 7.35
CA ALA A 272 13.10 17.50 7.40
C ALA A 272 13.68 17.22 6.01
N PHE A 273 12.91 16.57 5.12
CA PHE A 273 13.33 16.31 3.75
C PHE A 273 13.45 17.60 2.93
N ASP A 274 12.49 18.52 3.07
CA ASP A 274 12.53 19.82 2.40
C ASP A 274 13.69 20.68 2.90
N GLU A 275 13.97 20.69 4.21
CA GLU A 275 15.15 21.36 4.79
C GLU A 275 16.46 20.77 4.24
N GLN A 276 16.57 19.44 4.16
CA GLN A 276 17.74 18.78 3.59
C GLN A 276 17.94 19.14 2.12
N LYS A 277 16.87 19.18 1.34
CA LYS A 277 16.91 19.56 -0.08
C LYS A 277 17.35 21.01 -0.30
N ASP A 278 16.89 21.92 0.55
CA ASP A 278 17.30 23.32 0.50
C ASP A 278 18.77 23.50 0.90
N SER A 279 19.24 22.77 1.92
CA SER A 279 20.65 22.72 2.31
C SER A 279 21.54 22.18 1.19
N ASP A 280 21.16 21.06 0.58
CA ASP A 280 21.89 20.47 -0.55
C ASP A 280 21.95 21.43 -1.75
N ARG A 281 20.84 22.12 -2.03
CA ARG A 281 20.80 23.13 -3.09
C ARG A 281 21.75 24.30 -2.80
N GLN A 282 21.79 24.80 -1.57
CA GLN A 282 22.70 25.88 -1.18
C GLN A 282 24.16 25.46 -1.32
N MET A 283 24.52 24.26 -0.85
CA MET A 283 25.88 23.72 -1.01
C MET A 283 26.27 23.62 -2.48
N MET A 284 25.37 23.13 -3.35
CA MET A 284 25.61 23.05 -4.79
C MET A 284 25.82 24.43 -5.43
N ASP A 285 25.02 25.43 -5.05
CA ASP A 285 25.17 26.80 -5.57
C ASP A 285 26.47 27.46 -5.07
N GLU A 286 26.86 27.21 -3.81
CA GLU A 286 28.14 27.67 -3.25
C GLU A 286 29.35 27.03 -3.93
N GLU A 287 29.33 25.70 -4.15
CA GLU A 287 30.40 25.00 -4.87
C GLU A 287 30.53 25.50 -6.31
N LYS A 288 29.40 25.72 -6.99
CA LYS A 288 29.38 26.27 -8.34
C LYS A 288 29.97 27.67 -8.39
N ALA A 289 29.65 28.53 -7.43
CA ALA A 289 30.22 29.87 -7.32
C ALA A 289 31.74 29.81 -7.08
N ARG A 290 32.21 28.98 -6.15
CA ARG A 290 33.64 28.78 -5.89
C ARG A 290 34.39 28.28 -7.12
N MET A 291 33.83 27.29 -7.83
CA MET A 291 34.44 26.75 -9.04
C MET A 291 34.52 27.79 -10.16
N GLN A 292 33.49 28.66 -10.29
CA GLN A 292 33.51 29.77 -11.24
C GLN A 292 34.60 30.79 -10.90
N ASP A 293 34.74 31.15 -9.63
CA ASP A 293 35.76 32.08 -9.16
C ASP A 293 37.18 31.52 -9.38
N GLU A 294 37.42 30.25 -9.06
CA GLU A 294 38.69 29.57 -9.31
C GLU A 294 39.03 29.54 -10.81
N PHE A 295 38.03 29.22 -11.65
CA PHE A 295 38.22 29.22 -13.10
C PHE A 295 38.56 30.61 -13.64
N GLN A 296 37.91 31.65 -13.11
CA GLN A 296 38.17 33.04 -13.50
C GLN A 296 39.57 33.49 -13.05
N GLN A 297 40.00 33.13 -11.83
CA GLN A 297 41.36 33.39 -11.35
C GLN A 297 42.42 32.72 -12.22
N GLN A 298 42.24 31.43 -12.56
CA GLN A 298 43.16 30.72 -13.46
C GLN A 298 43.23 31.39 -14.84
N LYS A 299 42.09 31.84 -15.38
CA LYS A 299 42.03 32.54 -16.68
C LYS A 299 42.80 33.86 -16.62
N ASP A 300 42.64 34.63 -15.55
CA ASP A 300 43.32 35.91 -15.38
C ASP A 300 44.83 35.73 -15.16
N GLU A 301 45.25 34.70 -14.41
CA GLU A 301 46.66 34.32 -14.24
C GLU A 301 47.32 33.90 -15.57
N ILE A 302 46.65 33.05 -16.36
CA ILE A 302 47.12 32.64 -17.69
C ILE A 302 47.25 33.87 -18.60
N ARG A 303 46.28 34.79 -18.57
CA ARG A 303 46.30 36.01 -19.37
C ARG A 303 47.46 36.94 -18.97
N GLY A 304 47.69 37.11 -17.67
CA GLY A 304 48.82 37.90 -17.15
C GLY A 304 50.17 37.34 -17.58
N ASN A 305 50.36 36.02 -17.42
CA ASN A 305 51.59 35.34 -17.86
C ASN A 305 51.79 35.44 -19.37
N THR A 306 50.73 35.30 -20.17
CA THR A 306 50.81 35.47 -21.63
C THR A 306 51.22 36.88 -22.03
N GLY A 307 50.71 37.91 -21.34
CA GLY A 307 51.10 39.30 -21.55
C GLY A 307 52.58 39.54 -21.27
N ASN A 308 53.05 39.06 -20.12
CA ASN A 308 54.46 39.17 -19.73
C ASN A 308 55.39 38.50 -20.77
N VAL A 309 55.04 37.31 -21.26
CA VAL A 309 55.80 36.61 -22.30
C VAL A 309 55.81 37.39 -23.62
N GLN A 310 54.70 38.03 -24.00
CA GLN A 310 54.65 38.86 -25.21
C GLN A 310 55.50 40.13 -25.08
N ASP A 311 55.47 40.78 -23.93
CA ASP A 311 56.26 41.98 -23.67
C ASP A 311 57.76 41.66 -23.59
N GLU A 312 58.15 40.56 -22.94
CA GLU A 312 59.52 40.06 -22.98
C GLU A 312 59.99 39.75 -24.39
N ALA A 313 59.15 39.12 -25.22
CA ALA A 313 59.46 38.83 -26.61
C ALA A 313 59.63 40.10 -27.46
N ARG A 314 58.80 41.14 -27.21
CA ARG A 314 58.93 42.46 -27.87
C ARG A 314 60.21 43.16 -27.47
N ASP A 315 60.53 43.19 -26.18
CA ASP A 315 61.76 43.79 -25.66
C ASP A 315 63.01 43.11 -26.24
N GLN A 316 62.98 41.78 -26.37
CA GLN A 316 64.06 41.03 -27.01
C GLN A 316 64.21 41.40 -28.50
N LEU A 317 63.09 41.52 -29.24
CA LEU A 317 63.09 41.93 -30.65
C LEU A 317 63.63 43.35 -30.85
N ASP A 318 63.26 44.29 -29.98
CA ASP A 318 63.73 45.67 -30.07
C ASP A 318 65.21 45.81 -29.74
N ARG A 319 65.73 45.03 -28.77
CA ARG A 319 67.18 44.94 -28.51
C ARG A 319 67.95 44.38 -29.70
N ILE A 320 67.39 43.39 -30.41
CA ILE A 320 67.99 42.85 -31.63
C ILE A 320 68.00 43.90 -32.76
N ARG A 321 66.94 44.71 -32.92
CA ARG A 321 66.87 45.78 -33.92
C ARG A 321 67.82 46.95 -33.65
N GLN A 322 68.05 47.32 -32.39
CA GLN A 322 68.94 48.42 -32.01
C GLN A 322 70.43 48.03 -31.99
N GLY A 323 70.74 46.73 -32.07
CA GLY A 323 72.09 46.17 -32.09
C GLY A 323 72.67 45.91 -33.50
N GLN A 324 72.05 46.43 -34.57
CA GLN A 324 72.56 46.40 -35.94
C GLN A 324 72.94 47.78 -36.45
#